data_AF-A0A517M7U6-F1
#
_entry.id   AF-A0A517M7U6-F1
#
_cell.length_a   1.000
_cell.length_b   1.000
_cell.length_c   1.000
_cell.angle_alpha   90.00
_cell.angle_beta   90.00
_cell.angle_gamma   90.00
#
_symmetry.space_group_name_H-M   'P 1'
#
loop_
_entity.id
_entity.type
_entity.pdbx_description
1 polymer ?
#
loop_
_entity_poly.entity_id
_entity_poly.type
_entity_poly.pdbx_seq_one_letter_code
_entity_poly.pdbx_strand_id
1 'polypeptide(L)'
;MADAVRVGISRRTLYQMRDSGQLEQLARGLYRIADLPPLSEPDLVTVAQKVPQGVVYLISALAFHGLTTQIPHEVWIAIPRNSEPPRLAFPPTRAARLSDIAYQLGIEMQNCDGVTVKVYSREKTLVDCFCRRNEIGLDVAIEAVKAYRTQKRTNFDLVMDYAKKLRAAKTMRPYLEALL
;
A
#
# COMPACT_ATOMS: atom_id res chain seq x y z
N MET A 1 -12.48 4.76 16.73
CA MET A 1 -13.65 5.37 17.43
C MET A 1 -14.85 4.43 17.48
N ALA A 2 -15.24 3.77 16.38
CA ALA A 2 -16.35 2.80 16.38
C ALA A 2 -16.12 1.65 17.38
N ASP A 3 -14.91 1.10 17.43
CA ASP A 3 -14.57 0.02 18.38
C ASP A 3 -14.70 0.44 19.84
N ALA A 4 -14.17 1.62 20.19
CA ALA A 4 -14.27 2.18 21.53
C ALA A 4 -15.74 2.37 21.96
N VAL A 5 -16.58 2.90 21.06
CA VAL A 5 -18.02 3.06 21.33
C VAL A 5 -18.70 1.69 21.51
N ARG A 6 -18.31 0.69 20.72
CA ARG A 6 -18.84 -0.68 20.83
C ARG A 6 -18.51 -1.34 22.17
N VAL A 7 -17.40 -0.98 22.80
CA VAL A 7 -17.02 -1.46 24.14
C VAL A 7 -17.47 -0.52 25.28
N GLY A 8 -18.37 0.43 24.99
CA GLY A 8 -18.97 1.30 26.01
C GLY A 8 -18.21 2.59 26.32
N ILE A 9 -17.12 2.89 25.61
CA ILE A 9 -16.37 4.14 25.80
C ILE A 9 -17.06 5.27 25.02
N SER A 10 -17.52 6.28 25.75
CA SER A 10 -18.21 7.42 25.14
C SER A 10 -17.26 8.25 24.26
N ARG A 11 -17.80 8.90 23.22
CA ARG A 11 -17.03 9.84 22.38
C ARG A 11 -16.43 10.98 23.18
N ARG A 12 -17.17 11.46 24.20
CA ARG A 12 -16.71 12.51 25.11
C ARG A 12 -15.46 12.05 25.86
N THR A 13 -15.46 10.82 26.37
CA THR A 13 -14.30 10.22 27.05
C THR A 13 -13.09 10.16 26.11
N LEU A 14 -13.27 9.75 24.85
CA LEU A 14 -12.17 9.75 23.88
C LEU A 14 -11.58 11.14 23.62
N TYR A 15 -12.43 12.18 23.52
CA TYR A 15 -11.95 13.54 23.36
C TYR A 15 -11.23 14.04 24.61
N GLN A 16 -11.75 13.75 25.80
CA GLN A 16 -11.07 14.07 27.05
C GLN A 16 -9.69 13.38 27.14
N MET A 17 -9.59 12.10 26.76
CA MET A 17 -8.34 11.36 26.75
C MET A 17 -7.35 11.88 25.70
N ARG A 18 -7.84 12.37 24.55
CA ARG A 18 -6.99 13.06 23.57
C ARG A 18 -6.48 14.38 24.13
N ASP A 19 -7.38 15.19 24.70
CA ASP A 19 -7.06 16.53 25.20
C ASP A 19 -6.15 16.47 26.44
N SER A 20 -6.20 15.37 27.20
CA SER A 20 -5.26 15.07 28.29
C SER A 20 -3.93 14.46 27.82
N GLY A 21 -3.74 14.24 26.52
CA GLY A 21 -2.52 13.66 25.95
C GLY A 21 -2.38 12.15 26.08
N GLN A 22 -3.38 11.45 26.61
CA GLN A 22 -3.36 9.97 26.72
C GLN A 22 -3.60 9.29 25.38
N LEU A 23 -4.27 9.98 24.44
CA LEU A 23 -4.48 9.52 23.07
C LEU A 23 -3.89 10.49 22.06
N GLU A 24 -3.20 9.94 21.08
CA GLU A 24 -2.80 10.62 19.85
C GLU A 24 -3.86 10.38 18.76
N GLN A 25 -4.15 11.41 17.96
CA GLN A 25 -5.09 11.30 16.85
C GLN A 25 -4.33 11.11 15.53
N LEU A 26 -4.38 9.89 14.97
CA LEU A 26 -3.76 9.59 13.67
C LEU A 26 -4.58 10.14 12.49
N ALA A 27 -5.91 10.01 12.57
CA ALA A 27 -6.83 10.57 11.59
C ALA A 27 -8.19 10.85 12.24
N ARG A 28 -9.12 11.50 11.52
CA ARG A 28 -10.47 11.72 12.05
C ARG A 28 -11.12 10.39 12.44
N GLY A 29 -11.44 10.23 13.73
CA GLY A 29 -12.06 9.03 14.27
C GLY A 29 -11.09 7.85 14.48
N LEU A 30 -9.80 8.05 14.26
CA LEU A 30 -8.76 7.07 14.53
C LEU A 30 -7.77 7.61 15.57
N TYR A 31 -7.58 6.85 16.64
CA TYR A 31 -6.81 7.25 17.80
C TYR A 31 -5.90 6.11 18.22
N ARG A 32 -4.79 6.47 18.84
CA ARG A 32 -3.77 5.58 19.36
C ARG A 32 -3.42 6.00 20.79
N ILE A 33 -3.04 5.05 21.64
CA ILE A 33 -2.48 5.37 22.97
C ILE A 33 -1.13 6.07 22.78
N ALA A 34 -0.96 7.22 23.43
CA ALA A 34 0.24 8.06 23.28
C ALA A 34 1.51 7.38 23.81
N ASP A 35 1.39 6.54 24.83
CA ASP A 35 2.51 5.83 25.44
C ASP A 35 3.01 4.61 24.63
N LEU A 36 2.37 4.29 23.49
CA LEU A 36 2.85 3.21 22.63
C LEU A 36 4.10 3.65 21.84
N PRO A 37 5.07 2.75 21.60
CA PRO A 37 6.26 3.05 20.78
C PRO A 37 5.87 3.67 19.45
N PRO A 38 6.62 4.61 18.84
CA PRO A 38 6.26 5.19 17.54
C PRO A 38 5.95 4.13 16.47
N LEU A 39 4.99 4.42 15.58
CA LEU A 39 4.71 3.53 14.45
C LEU A 39 5.88 3.56 13.47
N SER A 40 6.21 2.40 12.93
CA SER A 40 7.22 2.26 11.87
C SER A 40 6.73 2.91 10.58
N GLU A 41 5.43 2.73 10.27
CA GLU A 41 4.78 3.20 9.05
C GLU A 41 3.42 3.85 9.37
N PRO A 42 3.40 5.04 10.01
CA PRO A 42 2.18 5.67 10.52
C PRO A 42 1.13 5.90 9.43
N ASP A 43 1.57 6.26 8.23
CA ASP A 43 0.70 6.55 7.11
C ASP A 43 0.04 5.28 6.55
N LEU A 44 0.81 4.20 6.36
CA LEU A 44 0.28 2.92 5.88
C LEU A 44 -0.69 2.30 6.89
N VAL A 45 -0.36 2.36 8.18
CA VAL A 45 -1.23 1.91 9.27
C VAL A 45 -2.55 2.68 9.27
N THR A 46 -2.47 4.01 9.14
CA THR A 46 -3.65 4.88 9.10
C THR A 46 -4.55 4.53 7.91
N VAL A 47 -3.97 4.39 6.71
CA VAL A 47 -4.73 4.05 5.50
C VAL A 47 -5.33 2.65 5.58
N ALA A 48 -4.59 1.65 6.05
CA ALA A 48 -5.08 0.28 6.18
C ALA A 48 -6.31 0.18 7.10
N GLN A 49 -6.31 0.91 8.22
CA GLN A 49 -7.45 0.92 9.13
C GLN A 49 -8.64 1.73 8.61
N LYS A 50 -8.39 2.81 7.87
CA LYS A 50 -9.45 3.65 7.33
C LYS A 50 -10.04 3.12 6.01
N VAL A 51 -9.29 2.30 5.30
CA VAL A 51 -9.66 1.73 4.00
C VAL A 51 -9.37 0.22 4.01
N PRO A 52 -10.20 -0.59 4.70
CA PRO A 52 -9.93 -2.03 4.87
C PRO A 52 -9.86 -2.84 3.56
N GLN A 53 -10.47 -2.35 2.49
CA GLN A 53 -10.39 -2.89 1.12
C GLN A 53 -9.23 -2.32 0.31
N GLY A 54 -8.48 -1.36 0.84
CA GLY A 54 -7.30 -0.80 0.21
C GLY A 54 -6.14 -1.79 0.23
N VAL A 55 -5.42 -1.88 -0.88
CA VAL A 55 -4.16 -2.64 -0.99
C VAL A 55 -3.07 -1.65 -1.37
N VAL A 56 -1.98 -1.59 -0.61
CA VAL A 56 -0.83 -0.72 -0.90
C VAL A 56 -0.29 -1.04 -2.31
N TYR A 57 -0.11 0.01 -3.11
CA TYR A 57 0.02 -0.06 -4.57
C TYR A 57 1.17 0.81 -5.08
N LEU A 58 1.65 0.53 -6.30
CA LEU A 58 2.68 1.30 -7.04
C LEU A 58 3.85 1.76 -6.16
N ILE A 59 4.12 3.07 -6.11
CA ILE A 59 5.31 3.65 -5.46
C ILE A 59 5.33 3.31 -3.97
N SER A 60 4.18 3.33 -3.30
CA SER A 60 4.10 2.92 -1.89
C SER A 60 4.41 1.44 -1.68
N ALA A 61 3.99 0.56 -2.61
CA ALA A 61 4.35 -0.86 -2.54
C ALA A 61 5.83 -1.09 -2.88
N LEU A 62 6.40 -0.33 -3.84
CA LEU A 62 7.82 -0.37 -4.13
C LEU A 62 8.64 0.05 -2.91
N ALA A 63 8.28 1.15 -2.26
CA ALA A 63 8.96 1.64 -1.06
C ALA A 63 8.86 0.63 0.09
N PHE A 64 7.66 0.08 0.32
CA PHE A 64 7.43 -0.95 1.32
C PHE A 64 8.34 -2.18 1.13
N HIS A 65 8.57 -2.59 -0.12
CA HIS A 65 9.42 -3.73 -0.45
C HIS A 65 10.90 -3.38 -0.62
N GLY A 66 11.32 -2.13 -0.43
CA GLY A 66 12.68 -1.68 -0.69
C GLY A 66 13.11 -1.85 -2.16
N LEU A 67 12.17 -1.65 -3.09
CA LEU A 67 12.35 -1.76 -4.54
C LEU A 67 12.48 -0.42 -5.25
N THR A 68 12.53 0.68 -4.50
CA THR A 68 12.76 2.01 -5.05
C THR A 68 13.54 2.85 -4.06
N THR A 69 14.28 3.81 -4.58
CA THR A 69 14.90 4.89 -3.79
C THR A 69 13.96 6.08 -3.61
N GLN A 70 12.80 6.07 -4.27
CA GLN A 70 11.81 7.15 -4.16
C GLN A 70 11.09 7.10 -2.81
N ILE A 71 10.93 8.28 -2.21
CA ILE A 71 10.10 8.47 -1.02
C ILE A 71 8.70 8.86 -1.51
N PRO A 72 7.65 8.04 -1.27
CA PRO A 72 6.30 8.38 -1.70
C PRO A 72 5.78 9.63 -0.97
N HIS A 73 5.32 10.63 -1.73
CA HIS A 73 4.67 11.83 -1.16
C HIS A 73 3.20 11.60 -0.79
N GLU A 74 2.62 10.52 -1.28
CA GLU A 74 1.25 10.09 -1.02
C GLU A 74 1.19 8.57 -0.88
N VAL A 75 0.24 8.07 -0.11
CA VAL A 75 -0.03 6.63 0.01
C VAL A 75 -0.85 6.18 -1.18
N TRP A 76 -0.22 5.43 -2.07
CA TRP A 76 -0.86 4.80 -3.21
C TRP A 76 -1.55 3.51 -2.78
N ILE A 77 -2.85 3.43 -3.08
CA ILE A 77 -3.64 2.22 -2.85
C ILE A 77 -4.44 1.83 -4.08
N ALA A 78 -4.69 0.53 -4.21
CA ALA A 78 -5.70 -0.02 -5.09
C ALA A 78 -6.98 -0.32 -4.30
N ILE A 79 -8.11 -0.08 -4.93
CA ILE A 79 -9.44 -0.46 -4.46
C ILE A 79 -10.20 -1.19 -5.57
N PRO A 80 -11.23 -2.00 -5.24
CA PRO A 80 -12.08 -2.62 -6.25
C PRO A 80 -12.76 -1.59 -7.16
N ARG A 81 -13.04 -1.97 -8.40
CA ARG A 81 -13.56 -1.06 -9.44
C ARG A 81 -14.78 -0.25 -9.02
N ASN A 82 -15.70 -0.89 -8.29
CA ASN A 82 -16.99 -0.32 -7.90
C ASN A 82 -16.96 0.31 -6.50
N SER A 83 -15.79 0.42 -5.87
CA SER A 83 -15.66 1.07 -4.57
C SER A 83 -15.59 2.59 -4.68
N GLU A 84 -16.10 3.27 -3.65
CA GLU A 84 -15.89 4.70 -3.48
C GLU A 84 -14.43 4.96 -3.03
N PRO A 85 -13.71 5.91 -3.66
CA PRO A 85 -12.40 6.33 -3.22
C PRO A 85 -12.47 6.87 -1.79
N PRO A 86 -11.47 6.56 -0.94
CA PRO A 86 -11.48 7.04 0.41
C PRO A 86 -11.36 8.56 0.46
N ARG A 87 -12.09 9.18 1.38
CA ARG A 87 -11.95 10.60 1.70
C ARG A 87 -11.17 10.74 2.99
N LEU A 88 -9.85 10.83 2.84
CA LEU A 88 -8.91 11.03 3.93
C LEU A 88 -8.35 12.45 3.87
N ALA A 89 -8.39 13.16 5.00
CA ALA A 89 -7.75 14.47 5.11
C ALA A 89 -6.23 14.32 5.23
N PHE A 90 -5.77 13.25 5.92
CA PHE A 90 -4.38 12.87 6.07
C PHE A 90 -4.32 11.35 6.39
N PRO A 91 -3.27 10.62 5.96
CA PRO A 91 -2.22 11.08 5.03
C PRO A 91 -2.74 11.32 3.61
N PRO A 92 -2.04 12.11 2.78
CA PRO A 92 -2.35 12.22 1.35
C PRO A 92 -2.44 10.82 0.75
N THR A 93 -3.59 10.49 0.17
CA THR A 93 -3.89 9.13 -0.29
C THR A 93 -4.38 9.18 -1.73
N ARG A 94 -3.77 8.36 -2.58
CA ARG A 94 -4.18 8.21 -3.98
C ARG A 94 -4.71 6.82 -4.24
N ALA A 95 -5.98 6.78 -4.66
CA ALA A 95 -6.67 5.53 -4.94
C ALA A 95 -6.77 5.25 -6.44
N ALA A 96 -6.31 4.08 -6.86
CA ALA A 96 -6.55 3.53 -8.18
C ALA A 96 -7.64 2.46 -8.10
N ARG A 97 -8.63 2.54 -9.00
CA ARG A 97 -9.66 1.50 -9.14
C ARG A 97 -9.16 0.44 -10.10
N LEU A 98 -9.06 -0.80 -9.62
CA LEU A 98 -8.60 -1.93 -10.42
C LEU A 98 -9.78 -2.83 -10.83
N SER A 99 -9.65 -3.49 -11.98
CA SER A 99 -10.54 -4.59 -12.35
C SER A 99 -10.38 -5.76 -11.39
N ASP A 100 -11.36 -6.65 -11.32
CA ASP A 100 -11.37 -7.75 -10.34
C ASP A 100 -10.12 -8.61 -10.42
N ILE A 101 -9.69 -8.97 -11.63
CA ILE A 101 -8.45 -9.73 -11.86
C ILE A 101 -7.23 -8.96 -11.35
N ALA A 102 -7.11 -7.68 -11.68
CA ALA A 102 -5.96 -6.87 -11.28
C ALA A 102 -5.92 -6.60 -9.77
N TYR A 103 -7.10 -6.52 -9.13
CA TYR A 103 -7.24 -6.33 -7.70
C TYR A 103 -6.87 -7.58 -6.90
N GLN A 104 -7.34 -8.76 -7.31
CA GLN A 104 -7.17 -9.99 -6.50
C GLN A 104 -5.76 -10.59 -6.56
N LEU A 105 -5.02 -10.34 -7.65
CA LEU A 105 -3.72 -10.96 -7.86
C LEU A 105 -2.67 -10.46 -6.88
N GLY A 106 -1.94 -11.39 -6.26
CA GLY A 106 -0.74 -11.08 -5.49
C GLY A 106 -0.96 -10.22 -4.25
N ILE A 107 -2.14 -10.24 -3.62
CA ILE A 107 -2.33 -9.58 -2.33
C ILE A 107 -1.60 -10.38 -1.24
N GLU A 108 -0.77 -9.70 -0.46
CA GLU A 108 -0.14 -10.23 0.76
C GLU A 108 -0.62 -9.47 2.00
N MET A 109 -0.70 -10.17 3.12
CA MET A 109 -1.05 -9.60 4.42
C MET A 109 0.22 -9.41 5.23
N GLN A 110 0.55 -8.17 5.54
CA GLN A 110 1.76 -7.81 6.30
C GLN A 110 1.35 -7.21 7.64
N ASN A 111 2.09 -7.54 8.70
CA ASN A 111 1.85 -6.97 10.03
C ASN A 111 2.76 -5.75 10.23
N CYS A 112 2.17 -4.59 10.41
CA CYS A 112 2.85 -3.34 10.76
C CYS A 112 2.35 -2.89 12.13
N ASP A 113 3.18 -3.04 13.16
CA ASP A 113 2.90 -2.59 14.53
C ASP A 113 1.55 -3.11 15.10
N GLY A 114 1.22 -4.36 14.79
CA GLY A 114 -0.04 -5.00 15.22
C GLY A 114 -1.23 -4.75 14.30
N VAL A 115 -1.04 -3.99 13.21
CA VAL A 115 -2.07 -3.72 12.21
C VAL A 115 -1.79 -4.51 10.94
N THR A 116 -2.81 -5.21 10.45
CA THR A 116 -2.73 -5.92 9.16
C THR A 116 -2.87 -4.93 8.01
N VAL A 117 -1.80 -4.81 7.23
CA VAL A 117 -1.73 -4.01 6.01
C VAL A 117 -1.75 -4.95 4.81
N LYS A 118 -2.65 -4.70 3.85
CA LYS A 118 -2.66 -5.39 2.56
C LYS A 118 -1.66 -4.71 1.63
N VAL A 119 -0.73 -5.45 1.07
CA VAL A 119 0.27 -4.94 0.12
C VAL A 119 0.32 -5.89 -1.07
N TYR A 120 0.46 -5.38 -2.29
CA TYR A 120 0.76 -6.29 -3.41
C TYR A 120 2.14 -6.90 -3.27
N SER A 121 2.29 -8.16 -3.66
CA SER A 121 3.57 -8.85 -3.69
C SER A 121 4.57 -8.09 -4.56
N ARG A 122 5.86 -8.36 -4.34
CA ARG A 122 6.93 -7.75 -5.13
C ARG A 122 6.72 -7.98 -6.62
N GLU A 123 6.39 -9.21 -7.01
CA GLU A 123 6.19 -9.63 -8.39
C GLU A 123 5.01 -8.88 -9.03
N LYS A 124 3.88 -8.78 -8.31
CA LYS A 124 2.71 -8.05 -8.77
C LYS A 124 2.99 -6.55 -8.89
N THR A 125 3.69 -5.99 -7.91
CA THR A 125 4.08 -4.57 -7.87
C THR A 125 4.93 -4.21 -9.09
N LEU A 126 5.91 -5.04 -9.48
CA LEU A 126 6.68 -4.82 -10.71
C LEU A 126 5.78 -4.73 -11.94
N VAL A 127 4.86 -5.69 -12.11
CA VAL A 127 3.94 -5.72 -13.25
C VAL A 127 3.03 -4.49 -13.27
N ASP A 128 2.52 -4.09 -12.11
CA ASP A 128 1.68 -2.91 -11.98
C ASP A 128 2.41 -1.63 -12.37
N CYS A 129 3.70 -1.52 -12.02
CA CYS A 129 4.55 -0.40 -12.42
C CYS A 129 4.65 -0.29 -13.95
N PHE A 130 4.80 -1.41 -14.67
CA PHE A 130 4.76 -1.39 -16.14
C PHE A 130 3.37 -1.08 -16.72
N CYS A 131 2.31 -1.54 -16.07
CA CYS A 131 0.93 -1.20 -16.44
C CYS A 131 0.66 0.30 -16.29
N ARG A 132 1.29 0.94 -15.29
CA ARG A 132 1.12 2.36 -14.95
C ARG A 132 2.35 3.22 -15.26
N ARG A 133 3.26 2.75 -16.13
CA ARG A 133 4.51 3.45 -16.50
C ARG A 133 4.30 4.88 -17.01
N ASN A 134 3.14 5.18 -17.60
CA ASN A 134 2.80 6.53 -18.06
C ASN A 134 2.44 7.48 -16.91
N GLU A 135 2.09 6.94 -15.74
CA GLU A 135 1.77 7.71 -14.54
C GLU A 135 2.98 7.83 -13.61
N ILE A 136 3.73 6.75 -13.41
CA ILE A 136 4.85 6.72 -12.45
C ILE A 136 6.23 6.93 -13.09
N GLY A 137 6.34 6.85 -14.42
CA GLY A 137 7.63 6.83 -15.13
C GLY A 137 8.10 5.42 -15.48
N LEU A 138 8.65 5.26 -16.69
CA LEU A 138 9.23 3.99 -17.13
C LEU A 138 10.56 3.69 -16.43
N ASP A 139 11.35 4.73 -16.17
CA ASP A 139 12.58 4.70 -15.39
C ASP A 139 12.35 4.10 -13.99
N VAL A 140 11.27 4.47 -13.31
CA VAL A 140 10.88 3.90 -12.01
C VAL A 140 10.60 2.41 -12.10
N ALA A 141 9.87 1.99 -13.14
CA ALA A 141 9.60 0.57 -13.37
C ALA A 141 10.88 -0.23 -13.66
N ILE A 142 11.83 0.36 -14.40
CA ILE A 142 13.13 -0.26 -14.70
C ILE A 142 14.02 -0.33 -13.45
N GLU A 143 14.09 0.73 -12.66
CA GLU A 143 14.78 0.76 -11.36
C GLU A 143 14.25 -0.36 -10.46
N ALA A 144 12.93 -0.50 -10.36
CA ALA A 144 12.30 -1.52 -9.55
C ALA A 144 12.70 -2.94 -9.95
N VAL A 145 12.78 -3.25 -11.24
CA VAL A 145 13.25 -4.57 -11.71
C VAL A 145 14.71 -4.80 -11.33
N LYS A 146 15.57 -3.78 -11.45
CA LYS A 146 16.98 -3.87 -11.05
C LYS A 146 17.11 -4.12 -9.54
N ALA A 147 16.39 -3.36 -8.73
CA ALA A 147 16.35 -3.54 -7.27
C ALA A 147 15.80 -4.91 -6.88
N TYR A 148 14.77 -5.39 -7.59
CA TYR A 148 14.23 -6.72 -7.35
C TYR A 148 15.27 -7.81 -7.62
N ARG A 149 16.06 -7.69 -8.70
CA ARG A 149 17.13 -8.63 -9.02
C ARG A 149 18.20 -8.69 -7.93
N THR A 150 18.55 -7.56 -7.31
CA THR A 150 19.59 -7.53 -6.27
C THR A 150 19.10 -8.15 -4.95
N GLN A 151 17.78 -8.16 -4.71
CA GLN A 151 17.19 -8.94 -3.64
C GLN A 151 17.27 -10.43 -4.01
N LYS A 152 18.15 -11.21 -3.36
CA LYS A 152 18.43 -12.64 -3.64
C LYS A 152 17.22 -13.60 -3.71
N ARG A 153 16.01 -13.14 -3.40
CA ARG A 153 14.74 -13.88 -3.45
C ARG A 153 13.88 -13.34 -4.61
N THR A 154 14.16 -13.80 -5.83
CA THR A 154 13.40 -13.46 -7.04
C THR A 154 12.60 -14.64 -7.60
N ASN A 155 11.50 -14.33 -8.28
CA ASN A 155 10.62 -15.28 -8.96
C ASN A 155 10.09 -14.65 -10.25
N PHE A 156 10.92 -14.64 -11.29
CA PHE A 156 10.57 -14.05 -12.59
C PHE A 156 9.49 -14.83 -13.36
N ASP A 157 9.33 -16.13 -13.09
CA ASP A 157 8.23 -16.92 -13.64
C ASP A 157 6.88 -16.38 -13.17
N LEU A 158 6.77 -16.05 -11.87
CA LEU A 158 5.57 -15.44 -11.31
C LEU A 158 5.34 -14.02 -11.82
N VAL A 159 6.42 -13.22 -11.99
CA VAL A 159 6.32 -11.90 -12.65
C VAL A 159 5.72 -12.05 -14.05
N MET A 160 6.19 -13.03 -14.83
CA MET A 160 5.69 -13.25 -16.18
C MET A 160 4.27 -13.83 -16.22
N ASP A 161 3.88 -14.67 -15.26
CA ASP A 161 2.50 -15.14 -15.10
C ASP A 161 1.54 -13.96 -14.84
N TYR A 162 1.87 -13.10 -13.87
CA TYR A 162 1.11 -11.89 -13.60
C TYR A 162 1.09 -10.94 -14.80
N ALA A 163 2.22 -10.75 -15.49
CA ALA A 163 2.30 -9.91 -16.68
C ALA A 163 1.40 -10.41 -17.81
N LYS A 164 1.24 -11.73 -17.99
CA LYS A 164 0.29 -12.30 -18.96
C LYS A 164 -1.15 -12.01 -18.56
N LYS A 165 -1.52 -12.29 -17.31
CA LYS A 165 -2.87 -12.03 -16.77
C LYS A 165 -3.28 -10.56 -16.88
N LEU A 166 -2.31 -9.66 -16.71
CA LEU A 166 -2.50 -8.20 -16.81
C LEU A 166 -2.20 -7.61 -18.18
N ARG A 167 -1.93 -8.43 -19.20
CA ARG A 167 -1.63 -8.01 -20.59
C ARG A 167 -0.42 -7.07 -20.71
N ALA A 168 0.51 -7.14 -19.76
CA ALA A 168 1.75 -6.36 -19.73
C ALA A 168 2.97 -7.13 -20.25
N ALA A 169 2.85 -8.45 -20.50
CA ALA A 169 3.97 -9.31 -20.88
C ALA A 169 4.78 -8.78 -22.08
N LYS A 170 4.11 -8.32 -23.16
CA LYS A 170 4.80 -7.76 -24.34
C LYS A 170 5.60 -6.50 -24.00
N THR A 171 5.08 -5.66 -23.12
CA THR A 171 5.75 -4.44 -22.67
C THR A 171 6.94 -4.74 -21.77
N MET A 172 6.81 -5.72 -20.87
CA MET A 172 7.86 -6.05 -19.90
C MET A 172 9.01 -6.85 -20.50
N ARG A 173 8.72 -7.71 -21.47
CA ARG A 173 9.67 -8.66 -22.07
C ARG A 173 11.05 -8.07 -22.42
N PRO A 174 11.17 -6.97 -23.20
CA PRO A 174 12.49 -6.44 -23.56
C PRO A 174 13.30 -5.99 -22.35
N TYR A 175 12.65 -5.50 -21.29
CA TYR A 175 13.34 -5.05 -20.08
C TYR A 175 13.79 -6.22 -19.23
N LEU A 176 12.97 -7.26 -19.12
CA LEU A 176 13.34 -8.46 -18.38
C LEU A 176 14.47 -9.22 -19.09
N GLU A 177 14.42 -9.37 -20.41
CA GLU A 177 15.48 -10.03 -21.19
C GLU A 177 16.81 -9.28 -21.14
N ALA A 178 16.80 -7.95 -21.11
CA ALA A 178 18.02 -7.15 -20.99
C ALA A 178 18.61 -7.14 -19.57
N LEU A 179 17.79 -7.43 -18.55
CA LEU A 179 18.15 -7.34 -17.14
C LEU A 179 18.33 -8.71 -16.47
N LEU A 180 18.09 -9.82 -17.16
CA LEU A 180 18.35 -11.19 -16.69
C LEU A 180 19.70 -11.65 -17.24
#